data_AF-A0A4Q2R4G8-F1
#
_entry.id   AF-A0A4Q2R4G8-F1
#
_cell.length_a   1.000
_cell.length_b   1.000
_cell.length_c   1.000
_cell.angle_alpha   90.00
_cell.angle_beta   90.00
_cell.angle_gamma   90.00
#
_symmetry.space_group_name_H-M   'P 1'
#
loop_
_entity.id
_entity.type
_entity.pdbx_description
1 polymer ?
#
loop_
_entity_poly.entity_id
_entity_poly.type
_entity_poly.pdbx_seq_one_letter_code
_entity_poly.pdbx_strand_id
1 'polypeptide(L)'
;MPTDDQGGGTPLIDLEALAKILPVEKVYDDLLARGFKQAGGLFEDFVKTVRLALPRIQLDAVDQDRFRTLIEAPYFRVPPERRTLPPARLVGEILQGARFEPKGTPIFEMFEELMQRGYDSDKNGEAHPAFPGFIGQLSPDECKLLSSLAKGIVEVPYQYTKGEHYTAAGPLEHASIFTDLTFPAFINIYAQHLEAMGFLMPLIGVGTGVVEQGAYAGFQRYVFNLRLNGFGRLFYRAVTRHNDSGDKPS
;
A
#
# COMPACT_ATOMS: atom_id res chain seq x y z
N MET A 1 20.98 17.74 44.17
CA MET A 1 21.42 17.01 42.95
C MET A 1 20.27 17.06 41.96
N PRO A 2 20.38 17.84 40.87
CA PRO A 2 19.48 17.69 39.74
C PRO A 2 20.15 16.81 38.69
N THR A 3 19.50 15.69 38.34
CA THR A 3 19.85 14.91 37.15
C THR A 3 19.13 15.52 35.95
N ASP A 4 19.90 16.18 35.09
CA ASP A 4 19.61 16.19 33.65
C ASP A 4 19.68 14.74 33.16
N ASP A 5 18.68 14.29 32.40
CA ASP A 5 18.96 13.42 31.27
C ASP A 5 17.93 13.64 30.16
N GLN A 6 18.47 13.83 28.96
CA GLN A 6 17.78 14.24 27.77
C GLN A 6 17.17 13.03 27.09
N GLY A 7 15.83 13.00 26.99
CA GLY A 7 15.14 12.09 26.10
C GLY A 7 15.42 12.45 24.65
N GLY A 8 16.32 11.69 24.01
CA GLY A 8 16.61 11.75 22.58
C GLY A 8 15.36 11.46 21.74
N GLY A 9 14.66 12.52 21.35
CA GLY A 9 13.61 12.46 20.36
C GLY A 9 14.23 12.29 18.98
N THR A 10 13.94 11.15 18.32
CA THR A 10 14.19 10.98 16.89
C THR A 10 13.63 12.19 16.15
N PRO A 11 14.38 12.88 15.27
CA PRO A 11 13.83 14.03 14.57
C PRO A 11 12.76 13.51 13.60
N LEU A 12 11.50 13.75 13.96
CA LEU A 12 10.37 13.70 13.05
C LEU A 12 10.71 14.62 11.87
N ILE A 13 10.73 14.05 10.67
CA ILE A 13 10.98 14.81 9.45
C ILE A 13 9.87 15.87 9.35
N ASP A 14 10.27 17.14 9.29
CA ASP A 14 9.34 18.25 9.11
C ASP A 14 8.76 18.21 7.69
N LEU A 15 7.53 17.70 7.58
CA LEU A 15 6.77 17.66 6.33
C LEU A 15 6.55 19.05 5.74
N GLU A 16 6.48 20.09 6.57
CA GLU A 16 6.44 21.46 6.07
C GLU A 16 7.77 21.86 5.43
N ALA A 17 8.90 21.41 5.97
CA ALA A 17 10.21 21.68 5.36
C ALA A 17 10.30 21.02 3.98
N LEU A 18 9.84 19.78 3.82
CA LEU A 18 9.75 19.10 2.51
C LEU A 18 8.82 19.84 1.54
N ALA A 19 7.64 20.27 2.01
CA ALA A 19 6.67 21.01 1.20
C ALA A 19 7.13 22.44 0.86
N LYS A 20 7.96 23.08 1.70
CA LYS A 20 8.56 24.41 1.44
C LYS A 20 9.74 24.33 0.46
N ILE A 21 10.47 23.21 0.44
CA ILE A 21 11.60 22.99 -0.48
C ILE A 21 11.10 22.68 -1.90
N LEU A 22 10.00 21.94 -2.03
CA LEU A 22 9.34 21.72 -3.32
C LEU A 22 8.51 22.96 -3.66
N PRO A 23 8.77 23.69 -4.76
CA PRO A 23 7.98 24.87 -5.11
C PRO A 23 6.62 24.44 -5.65
N VAL A 24 5.71 24.05 -4.75
CA VAL A 24 4.44 23.38 -5.04
C VAL A 24 3.53 24.19 -5.96
N GLU A 25 3.41 25.50 -5.73
CA GLU A 25 2.56 26.38 -6.54
C GLU A 25 3.18 26.69 -7.91
N LYS A 26 4.47 27.03 -7.95
CA LYS A 26 5.14 27.41 -9.21
C LYS A 26 5.25 26.24 -10.18
N VAL A 27 5.50 25.03 -9.69
CA VAL A 27 5.56 23.82 -10.53
C VAL A 27 4.18 23.49 -11.08
N TYR A 28 3.12 23.65 -10.28
CA TYR A 28 1.75 23.40 -10.71
C TYR A 28 1.27 24.40 -11.78
N ASP A 29 1.55 25.68 -11.59
CA ASP A 29 1.21 26.73 -12.57
C ASP A 29 2.03 26.61 -13.87
N ASP A 30 3.32 26.26 -13.80
CA ASP A 30 4.13 26.02 -15.01
C ASP A 30 3.71 24.73 -15.74
N LEU A 31 3.20 23.71 -15.03
CA LEU A 31 2.69 22.45 -15.61
C LEU A 31 1.41 22.68 -16.44
N LEU A 32 0.54 23.60 -16.00
CA LEU A 32 -0.64 24.01 -16.75
C LEU A 32 -0.29 24.97 -17.91
N ALA A 33 0.74 25.81 -17.74
CA ALA A 33 1.11 26.84 -18.70
C ALA A 33 2.03 26.36 -19.84
N ARG A 34 2.77 25.26 -19.67
CA ARG A 34 3.76 24.79 -20.67
C ARG A 34 3.41 23.41 -21.21
N GLY A 35 2.92 23.36 -22.45
CA GLY A 35 2.66 22.11 -23.15
C GLY A 35 3.88 21.19 -23.21
N PHE A 36 3.67 19.93 -22.80
CA PHE A 36 4.38 18.64 -22.91
C PHE A 36 5.84 18.52 -23.44
N LYS A 37 6.40 19.44 -24.22
CA LYS A 37 7.73 19.31 -24.87
C LYS A 37 8.94 19.59 -23.96
N GLN A 38 8.75 20.08 -22.74
CA GLN A 38 9.84 20.43 -21.80
C GLN A 38 9.94 19.51 -20.56
N ALA A 39 9.25 18.37 -20.54
CA ALA A 39 9.20 17.46 -19.39
C ALA A 39 10.60 16.98 -18.92
N GLY A 40 11.57 16.85 -19.82
CA GLY A 40 12.93 16.40 -19.46
C GLY A 40 13.66 17.33 -18.48
N GLY A 41 13.66 18.64 -18.76
CA GLY A 41 14.31 19.63 -17.88
C GLY A 41 13.56 19.81 -16.56
N LEU A 42 12.22 19.79 -16.59
CA LEU A 42 11.40 19.86 -15.37
C LEU A 42 11.60 18.66 -14.46
N PHE A 43 11.70 17.45 -15.02
CA PHE A 43 12.02 16.25 -14.25
C PHE A 43 13.42 16.31 -13.66
N GLU A 44 14.42 16.76 -14.43
CA GLU A 44 15.79 16.93 -13.94
C GLU A 44 15.84 17.89 -12.74
N ASP A 45 15.17 19.03 -12.83
CA ASP A 45 15.10 20.01 -11.75
C ASP A 45 14.30 19.52 -10.54
N PHE A 46 13.26 18.73 -10.77
CA PHE A 46 12.51 18.04 -9.71
C PHE A 46 13.41 17.05 -8.96
N VAL A 47 14.13 16.17 -9.68
CA VAL A 47 15.06 15.20 -9.09
C VAL A 47 16.16 15.92 -8.32
N LYS A 48 16.72 17.02 -8.85
CA LYS A 48 17.71 17.84 -8.16
C LYS A 48 17.16 18.43 -6.86
N THR A 49 15.93 18.94 -6.89
CA THR A 49 15.26 19.51 -5.70
C THR A 49 15.09 18.45 -4.61
N VAL A 50 14.54 17.28 -4.97
CA VAL A 50 14.39 16.18 -4.01
C VAL A 50 15.75 15.73 -3.48
N ARG A 51 16.74 15.58 -4.37
CA ARG A 51 18.11 15.23 -3.98
C ARG A 51 18.76 16.25 -3.04
N LEU A 52 18.50 17.55 -3.22
CA LEU A 52 19.01 18.58 -2.32
C LEU A 52 18.32 18.54 -0.95
N ALA A 53 17.07 18.07 -0.89
CA ALA A 53 16.34 17.88 0.36
C ALA A 53 16.84 16.64 1.13
N LEU A 54 17.22 15.54 0.46
CA LEU A 54 17.63 14.28 1.11
C LEU A 54 18.77 14.42 2.15
N PRO A 55 19.86 15.16 1.91
CA PRO A 55 20.92 15.37 2.90
C PRO A 55 20.43 16.05 4.18
N ARG A 56 19.41 16.92 4.09
CA ARG A 56 18.80 17.55 5.27
C ARG A 56 18.08 16.52 6.15
N ILE A 57 17.75 15.35 5.61
CA ILE A 57 17.06 14.25 6.28
C ILE A 57 18.07 13.30 6.99
N GLN A 58 19.38 13.61 6.98
CA GLN A 58 20.44 12.76 7.58
C GLN A 58 20.38 11.30 7.11
N LEU A 59 20.16 11.08 5.81
CA LEU A 59 20.14 9.76 5.20
C LEU A 59 21.56 9.29 4.83
N ASP A 60 21.83 8.00 5.01
CA ASP A 60 23.08 7.39 4.56
C ASP A 60 23.15 7.31 3.02
N ALA A 61 24.31 6.93 2.48
CA ALA A 61 24.50 6.84 1.04
C ALA A 61 23.61 5.76 0.38
N VAL A 62 23.29 4.68 1.10
CA VAL A 62 22.47 3.57 0.60
C VAL A 62 21.01 4.01 0.45
N ASP A 63 20.52 4.77 1.43
CA ASP A 63 19.20 5.37 1.44
C ASP A 63 19.03 6.36 0.28
N GLN A 64 20.04 7.20 0.02
CA GLN A 64 20.00 8.14 -1.11
C GLN A 64 19.87 7.43 -2.46
N ASP A 65 20.60 6.34 -2.67
CA ASP A 65 20.54 5.56 -3.92
C ASP A 65 19.18 4.84 -4.08
N ARG A 66 18.61 4.35 -2.98
CA ARG A 66 17.28 3.75 -2.95
C ARG A 66 16.20 4.78 -3.28
N PHE A 67 16.23 5.95 -2.66
CA PHE A 67 15.27 7.02 -2.96
C PHE A 67 15.40 7.56 -4.38
N ARG A 68 16.63 7.67 -4.91
CA ARG A 68 16.84 7.98 -6.32
C ARG A 68 16.13 6.96 -7.21
N THR A 69 16.28 5.67 -6.91
CA THR A 69 15.58 4.61 -7.66
C THR A 69 14.06 4.77 -7.56
N LEU A 70 13.53 5.00 -6.35
CA LEU A 70 12.09 5.18 -6.09
C LEU A 70 11.47 6.33 -6.88
N ILE A 71 12.27 7.33 -7.25
CA ILE A 71 11.83 8.50 -8.01
C ILE A 71 12.02 8.26 -9.52
N GLU A 72 13.20 7.80 -9.93
CA GLU A 72 13.58 7.71 -11.35
C GLU A 72 12.94 6.52 -12.05
N ALA A 73 12.97 5.33 -11.43
CA ALA A 73 12.51 4.11 -12.09
C ALA A 73 11.01 4.17 -12.44
N PRO A 74 10.11 4.65 -11.56
CA PRO A 74 8.70 4.84 -11.92
C PRO A 74 8.47 5.84 -13.06
N TYR A 75 9.20 6.97 -13.08
CA TYR A 75 9.05 7.99 -14.11
C TYR A 75 9.35 7.44 -15.52
N PHE A 76 10.44 6.70 -15.68
CA PHE A 76 10.82 6.13 -16.97
C PHE A 76 9.90 5.00 -17.44
N ARG A 77 9.11 4.39 -16.54
CA ARG A 77 8.09 3.38 -16.88
C ARG A 77 6.83 3.99 -17.51
N VAL A 78 6.56 5.27 -17.31
CA VAL A 78 5.42 5.98 -17.94
C VAL A 78 5.80 6.38 -19.37
N PRO A 79 4.91 6.26 -20.38
CA PRO A 79 5.20 6.75 -21.73
C PRO A 79 5.39 8.27 -21.77
N PRO A 80 6.34 8.80 -22.58
CA PRO A 80 6.67 10.23 -22.62
C PRO A 80 5.47 11.16 -22.78
N GLU A 81 4.45 10.74 -23.54
CA GLU A 81 3.26 11.53 -23.86
C GLU A 81 2.35 11.76 -22.64
N ARG A 82 2.48 10.91 -21.62
CA ARG A 82 1.65 10.89 -20.41
C ARG A 82 2.42 11.29 -19.16
N ARG A 83 3.70 11.60 -19.28
CA ARG A 83 4.55 11.99 -18.15
C ARG A 83 4.16 13.37 -17.64
N THR A 84 3.87 13.43 -16.35
CA THR A 84 3.60 14.64 -15.58
C THR A 84 4.34 14.56 -14.25
N LEU A 85 4.47 15.66 -13.51
CA LEU A 85 5.04 15.60 -12.16
C LEU A 85 3.91 15.35 -11.15
N PRO A 86 4.08 14.41 -10.19
CA PRO A 86 3.13 14.20 -9.13
C PRO A 86 3.05 15.39 -8.19
N PRO A 87 1.93 15.56 -7.47
CA PRO A 87 1.83 16.55 -6.40
C PRO A 87 2.94 16.36 -5.36
N ALA A 88 3.60 17.45 -4.96
CA ALA A 88 4.69 17.43 -3.99
C ALA A 88 4.33 16.72 -2.67
N ARG A 89 3.07 16.87 -2.23
CA ARG A 89 2.55 16.18 -1.03
C ARG A 89 2.61 14.66 -1.19
N LEU A 90 2.16 14.12 -2.33
CA LEU A 90 2.20 12.68 -2.60
C LEU A 90 3.65 12.17 -2.56
N VAL A 91 4.57 12.90 -3.18
CA VAL A 91 6.01 12.55 -3.19
C VAL A 91 6.56 12.51 -1.76
N GLY A 92 6.30 13.55 -0.97
CA GLY A 92 6.79 13.65 0.41
C GLY A 92 6.31 12.48 1.28
N GLU A 93 5.03 12.15 1.20
CA GLU A 93 4.43 11.02 1.95
C GLU A 93 4.99 9.67 1.50
N ILE A 94 5.24 9.47 0.20
CA ILE A 94 5.87 8.24 -0.31
C ILE A 94 7.31 8.12 0.21
N LEU A 95 8.10 9.20 0.14
CA LEU A 95 9.49 9.17 0.63
C LEU A 95 9.55 8.91 2.13
N GLN A 96 8.62 9.48 2.91
CA GLN A 96 8.54 9.23 4.33
C GLN A 96 8.16 7.78 4.63
N GLY A 97 7.13 7.25 3.97
CA GLY A 97 6.67 5.87 4.16
C GLY A 97 7.70 4.82 3.75
N ALA A 98 8.42 5.06 2.64
CA ALA A 98 9.42 4.13 2.13
C ALA A 98 10.77 4.18 2.87
N ARG A 99 10.96 5.10 3.85
CA ARG A 99 12.24 5.35 4.49
C ARG A 99 12.87 4.11 5.12
N PHE A 100 12.08 3.21 5.68
CA PHE A 100 12.63 2.02 6.34
C PHE A 100 12.39 0.74 5.55
N GLU A 101 11.81 0.85 4.35
CA GLU A 101 11.42 -0.31 3.52
C GLU A 101 12.54 -0.72 2.56
N PRO A 102 13.17 -1.90 2.73
CA PRO A 102 14.22 -2.34 1.83
C PRO A 102 13.75 -2.43 0.38
N LYS A 103 14.63 -2.10 -0.57
CA LYS A 103 14.31 -2.23 -1.99
C LYS A 103 13.97 -3.68 -2.35
N GLY A 104 12.92 -3.88 -3.13
CA GLY A 104 12.46 -5.20 -3.57
C GLY A 104 11.58 -5.95 -2.57
N THR A 105 11.17 -5.31 -1.46
CA THR A 105 10.07 -5.83 -0.66
C THR A 105 8.73 -5.51 -1.34
N PRO A 106 7.67 -6.31 -1.09
CA PRO A 106 6.34 -6.02 -1.63
C PRO A 106 5.85 -4.61 -1.26
N ILE A 107 6.18 -4.13 -0.06
CA ILE A 107 5.80 -2.79 0.42
C ILE A 107 6.55 -1.70 -0.36
N PHE A 108 7.85 -1.86 -0.60
CA PHE A 108 8.62 -0.93 -1.42
C PHE A 108 8.11 -0.87 -2.86
N GLU A 109 7.76 -2.02 -3.44
CA GLU A 109 7.16 -2.10 -4.77
C GLU A 109 5.81 -1.36 -4.83
N MET A 110 4.99 -1.44 -3.77
CA MET A 110 3.73 -0.68 -3.69
C MET A 110 3.96 0.85 -3.69
N PHE A 111 5.02 1.33 -3.02
CA PHE A 111 5.41 2.73 -3.09
C PHE A 111 5.90 3.13 -4.49
N GLU A 112 6.67 2.26 -5.17
CA GLU A 112 7.09 2.50 -6.56
C GLU A 112 5.91 2.58 -7.52
N GLU A 113 4.94 1.67 -7.41
CA GLU A 113 3.74 1.68 -8.25
C GLU A 113 2.88 2.93 -7.99
N LEU A 114 2.71 3.32 -6.72
CA LEU A 114 1.99 4.54 -6.39
C LEU A 114 2.68 5.80 -6.94
N MET A 115 4.02 5.85 -6.87
CA MET A 115 4.80 6.93 -7.47
C MET A 115 4.61 6.94 -9.00
N GLN A 116 4.62 5.78 -9.64
CA GLN A 116 4.36 5.65 -11.08
C GLN A 116 2.98 6.21 -11.46
N ARG A 117 1.93 5.90 -10.69
CA ARG A 117 0.58 6.46 -10.89
C ARG A 117 0.59 7.97 -10.79
N GLY A 118 1.35 8.53 -9.86
CA GLY A 118 1.51 9.97 -9.71
C GLY A 118 2.17 10.65 -10.92
N TYR A 119 3.07 9.95 -11.63
CA TYR A 119 3.72 10.45 -12.86
C TYR A 119 2.86 10.33 -14.12
N ASP A 120 1.84 9.47 -14.14
CA ASP A 120 1.02 9.20 -15.34
C ASP A 120 -0.25 10.06 -15.34
N SER A 121 -0.39 10.95 -16.34
CA SER A 121 -1.53 11.87 -16.47
C SER A 121 -2.89 11.19 -16.53
N ASP A 122 -2.94 9.96 -17.06
CA ASP A 122 -4.20 9.22 -17.19
C ASP A 122 -4.61 8.57 -15.86
N LYS A 123 -3.62 8.32 -14.98
CA LYS A 123 -3.78 7.53 -13.76
C LYS A 123 -3.55 8.34 -12.48
N ASN A 124 -3.16 9.60 -12.58
CA ASN A 124 -2.87 10.45 -11.43
C ASN A 124 -4.06 10.59 -10.46
N GLY A 125 -5.30 10.52 -10.97
CA GLY A 125 -6.52 10.55 -10.17
C GLY A 125 -6.69 9.32 -9.27
N GLU A 126 -5.93 8.25 -9.52
CA GLU A 126 -5.89 7.06 -8.67
C GLU A 126 -4.85 7.18 -7.56
N ALA A 127 -3.88 8.09 -7.67
CA ALA A 127 -2.79 8.25 -6.71
C ALA A 127 -3.22 9.11 -5.52
N HIS A 128 -4.07 8.53 -4.66
CA HIS A 128 -4.64 9.26 -3.52
C HIS A 128 -3.58 9.58 -2.44
N PRO A 129 -3.50 10.82 -1.92
CA PRO A 129 -2.47 11.23 -0.95
C PRO A 129 -2.45 10.45 0.38
N ALA A 130 -3.55 9.76 0.73
CA ALA A 130 -3.60 8.91 1.94
C ALA A 130 -2.99 7.51 1.75
N PHE A 131 -2.78 7.07 0.50
CA PHE A 131 -2.29 5.71 0.20
C PHE A 131 -0.90 5.41 0.75
N PRO A 132 0.07 6.34 0.79
CA PRO A 132 1.36 6.08 1.43
C PRO A 132 1.23 5.67 2.90
N GLY A 133 0.30 6.30 3.63
CA GLY A 133 0.02 5.96 5.03
C GLY A 133 -0.55 4.56 5.19
N PHE A 134 -1.43 4.11 4.29
CA PHE A 134 -1.94 2.75 4.30
C PHE A 134 -0.87 1.71 3.92
N ILE A 135 -0.03 2.00 2.91
CA ILE A 135 1.06 1.09 2.51
C ILE A 135 1.97 0.81 3.71
N GLY A 136 2.37 1.85 4.45
CA GLY A 136 3.25 1.69 5.62
C GLY A 136 2.62 0.99 6.83
N GLN A 137 1.30 0.75 6.82
CA GLN A 137 0.61 0.00 7.88
C GLN A 137 0.45 -1.48 7.54
N LEU A 138 0.69 -1.89 6.28
CA LEU A 138 0.51 -3.26 5.85
C LEU A 138 1.69 -4.16 6.25
N SER A 139 1.36 -5.38 6.65
CA SER A 139 2.31 -6.48 6.75
C SER A 139 2.48 -7.20 5.41
N PRO A 140 3.60 -7.93 5.19
CA PRO A 140 3.81 -8.72 3.98
C PRO A 140 2.70 -9.73 3.69
N ASP A 141 2.12 -10.34 4.73
CA ASP A 141 1.03 -11.31 4.60
C ASP A 141 -0.32 -10.64 4.28
N GLU A 142 -0.56 -9.42 4.76
CA GLU A 142 -1.72 -8.62 4.34
C GLU A 142 -1.63 -8.19 2.88
N CYS A 143 -0.43 -7.87 2.38
CA CYS A 143 -0.23 -7.59 0.95
C CYS A 143 -0.60 -8.82 0.08
N LYS A 144 -0.20 -10.02 0.51
CA LYS A 144 -0.59 -11.27 -0.17
C LYS A 144 -2.10 -11.49 -0.11
N LEU A 145 -2.72 -11.28 1.05
CA LEU A 145 -4.16 -11.40 1.22
C LEU A 145 -4.92 -10.42 0.32
N LEU A 146 -4.50 -9.15 0.24
CA LEU A 146 -5.06 -8.16 -0.69
C LEU A 146 -4.97 -8.64 -2.15
N SER A 147 -3.84 -9.23 -2.54
CA SER A 147 -3.65 -9.79 -3.88
C SER A 147 -4.60 -10.95 -4.19
N SER A 148 -4.83 -11.84 -3.22
CA SER A 148 -5.81 -12.91 -3.34
C SER A 148 -7.24 -12.36 -3.43
N LEU A 149 -7.58 -11.36 -2.62
CA LEU A 149 -8.90 -10.71 -2.63
C LEU A 149 -9.19 -9.89 -3.88
N ALA A 150 -8.15 -9.38 -4.55
CA ALA A 150 -8.30 -8.69 -5.83
C ALA A 150 -8.69 -9.65 -6.96
N LYS A 151 -8.32 -10.94 -6.86
CA LYS A 151 -8.67 -11.98 -7.84
C LYS A 151 -10.09 -12.53 -7.66
N GLY A 152 -10.70 -12.37 -6.50
CA GLY A 152 -12.03 -12.89 -6.23
C GLY A 152 -12.43 -12.91 -4.76
N ILE A 153 -13.53 -13.61 -4.49
CA ILE A 153 -14.01 -13.83 -3.12
C ILE A 153 -13.14 -14.88 -2.45
N VAL A 154 -12.74 -14.61 -1.22
CA VAL A 154 -11.96 -15.53 -0.40
C VAL A 154 -12.86 -16.05 0.73
N GLU A 155 -13.02 -17.37 0.77
CA GLU A 155 -13.82 -18.05 1.79
C GLU A 155 -12.95 -18.40 3.01
N VAL A 156 -13.32 -17.88 4.18
CA VAL A 156 -12.67 -18.21 5.46
C VAL A 156 -13.64 -19.05 6.29
N PRO A 157 -13.35 -20.35 6.50
CA PRO A 157 -14.19 -21.19 7.34
C PRO A 157 -13.88 -20.99 8.83
N TYR A 158 -14.92 -20.89 9.65
CA TYR A 158 -14.85 -20.85 11.11
C TYR A 158 -15.62 -22.03 11.69
N GLN A 159 -15.10 -22.60 12.77
CA GLN A 159 -15.80 -23.61 13.57
C GLN A 159 -16.30 -22.98 14.87
N TYR A 160 -17.51 -23.35 15.26
CA TYR A 160 -18.13 -22.92 16.51
C TYR A 160 -18.49 -24.13 17.36
N THR A 161 -18.05 -24.12 18.62
CA THR A 161 -18.52 -25.04 19.67
C THR A 161 -19.51 -24.30 20.56
N LYS A 162 -20.69 -24.87 20.76
CA LYS A 162 -21.70 -24.28 21.65
C LYS A 162 -21.24 -24.38 23.12
N GLY A 163 -20.73 -23.30 23.69
CA GLY A 163 -20.49 -23.19 25.14
C GLY A 163 -19.15 -22.57 25.56
N GLU A 164 -18.16 -22.50 24.69
CA GLU A 164 -16.86 -21.88 24.99
C GLU A 164 -16.38 -21.05 23.80
N HIS A 165 -15.51 -20.09 24.09
CA HIS A 165 -14.92 -19.07 23.21
C HIS A 165 -14.77 -19.45 21.74
N TYR A 166 -14.88 -18.44 20.86
CA TYR A 166 -14.48 -18.53 19.44
C TYR A 166 -13.07 -19.10 19.33
N THR A 167 -12.97 -20.40 19.08
CA THR A 167 -11.73 -21.00 18.62
C THR A 167 -11.76 -20.83 17.13
N ALA A 168 -10.92 -19.92 16.63
CA ALA A 168 -10.60 -19.91 15.21
C ALA A 168 -10.23 -21.36 14.87
N ALA A 169 -11.03 -22.00 14.03
CA ALA A 169 -10.59 -23.24 13.42
C ALA A 169 -9.24 -22.89 12.80
N GLY A 170 -8.17 -23.57 13.23
CA GLY A 170 -6.92 -23.52 12.49
C GLY A 170 -7.24 -23.71 11.01
N PRO A 171 -6.50 -23.05 10.10
CA PRO A 171 -6.85 -22.97 8.68
C PRO A 171 -7.28 -24.35 8.19
N LEU A 172 -8.58 -24.52 7.94
CA LEU A 172 -9.11 -25.75 7.36
C LEU A 172 -8.39 -25.95 6.03
N GLU A 173 -7.94 -27.19 5.81
CA GLU A 173 -7.02 -27.67 4.77
C GLU A 173 -7.43 -27.37 3.30
N HIS A 174 -8.42 -26.51 3.05
CA HIS A 174 -9.06 -26.31 1.75
C HIS A 174 -9.17 -24.86 1.27
N ALA A 175 -8.39 -23.93 1.81
CA ALA A 175 -8.15 -22.67 1.12
C ALA A 175 -6.73 -22.68 0.56
N SER A 176 -6.58 -23.26 -0.64
CA SER A 176 -5.35 -23.22 -1.46
C SER A 176 -4.84 -21.80 -1.75
N ILE A 177 -5.57 -20.78 -1.31
CA ILE A 177 -5.27 -19.34 -1.41
C ILE A 177 -4.41 -18.84 -0.23
N PHE A 178 -4.30 -19.61 0.86
CA PHE A 178 -3.56 -19.23 2.08
C PHE A 178 -2.23 -19.98 2.25
N THR A 179 -1.86 -20.83 1.28
CA THR A 179 -0.60 -21.58 1.33
C THR A 179 0.64 -20.69 1.27
N ASP A 180 0.47 -19.47 0.76
CA ASP A 180 1.59 -18.54 0.53
C ASP A 180 1.79 -17.55 1.69
N LEU A 181 0.93 -17.58 2.72
CA LEU A 181 1.08 -16.76 3.92
C LEU A 181 2.25 -17.28 4.77
N THR A 182 3.05 -16.36 5.30
CA THR A 182 4.17 -16.68 6.19
C THR A 182 3.64 -17.19 7.53
N PHE A 183 2.59 -16.55 8.03
CA PHE A 183 1.92 -16.92 9.28
C PHE A 183 0.40 -17.11 9.05
N PRO A 184 -0.02 -18.23 8.44
CA PRO A 184 -1.43 -18.49 8.13
C PRO A 184 -2.37 -18.42 9.34
N ALA A 185 -1.86 -18.70 10.54
CA ALA A 185 -2.63 -18.68 11.79
C ALA A 185 -3.20 -17.28 12.15
N PHE A 186 -2.60 -16.20 11.63
CA PHE A 186 -3.03 -14.83 11.91
C PHE A 186 -4.00 -14.27 10.86
N ILE A 187 -4.49 -15.09 9.92
CA ILE A 187 -5.37 -14.64 8.84
C ILE A 187 -6.59 -13.82 9.32
N ASN A 188 -7.19 -14.21 10.45
CA ASN A 188 -8.33 -13.51 11.01
C ASN A 188 -7.96 -12.09 11.47
N ILE A 189 -6.75 -11.93 12.02
CA ILE A 189 -6.23 -10.63 12.46
C ILE A 189 -5.92 -9.77 11.23
N TYR A 190 -5.32 -10.34 10.19
CA TYR A 190 -5.06 -9.65 8.92
C TYR A 190 -6.36 -9.17 8.27
N ALA A 191 -7.38 -10.03 8.21
CA ALA A 191 -8.69 -9.66 7.67
C ALA A 191 -9.36 -8.54 8.49
N GLN A 192 -9.33 -8.61 9.83
CA GLN A 192 -9.87 -7.57 10.70
C GLN A 192 -9.14 -6.24 10.54
N HIS A 193 -7.81 -6.26 10.38
CA HIS A 193 -7.05 -5.04 10.17
C HIS A 193 -7.36 -4.40 8.80
N LEU A 194 -7.45 -5.21 7.73
CA LEU A 194 -7.88 -4.73 6.41
C LEU A 194 -9.33 -4.19 6.42
N GLU A 195 -10.22 -4.79 7.21
CA GLU A 195 -11.57 -4.27 7.44
C GLU A 195 -11.55 -2.94 8.19
N ALA A 196 -10.76 -2.82 9.26
CA ALA A 196 -10.61 -1.58 10.02
C ALA A 196 -10.01 -0.42 9.20
N MET A 197 -9.13 -0.72 8.25
CA MET A 197 -8.64 0.25 7.26
C MET A 197 -9.67 0.61 6.19
N GLY A 198 -10.81 -0.08 6.15
CA GLY A 198 -11.89 0.18 5.20
C GLY A 198 -11.63 -0.41 3.82
N PHE A 199 -10.78 -1.42 3.67
CA PHE A 199 -10.54 -2.08 2.38
C PHE A 199 -11.56 -3.18 2.07
N LEU A 200 -12.11 -3.80 3.11
CA LEU A 200 -13.04 -4.92 2.95
C LEU A 200 -14.49 -4.47 3.07
N MET A 201 -15.39 -5.25 2.48
CA MET A 201 -16.81 -5.21 2.83
C MET A 201 -17.01 -5.95 4.17
N PRO A 202 -17.96 -5.53 5.02
CA PRO A 202 -18.24 -6.22 6.28
C PRO A 202 -18.49 -7.70 6.06
N LEU A 203 -17.89 -8.50 6.93
CA LEU A 203 -18.01 -9.96 6.98
C LEU A 203 -19.47 -10.38 7.20
N ILE A 204 -20.20 -10.73 6.13
CA ILE A 204 -21.50 -11.39 6.25
C ILE A 204 -21.26 -12.90 6.31
N GLY A 205 -21.40 -13.49 7.49
CA GLY A 205 -21.32 -14.94 7.67
C GLY A 205 -22.52 -15.62 7.02
N VAL A 206 -22.27 -16.52 6.08
CA VAL A 206 -23.29 -17.44 5.55
C VAL A 206 -23.15 -18.74 6.33
N GLY A 207 -24.05 -18.99 7.28
CA GLY A 207 -24.00 -20.20 8.11
C GLY A 207 -24.24 -21.44 7.25
N THR A 208 -23.38 -22.46 7.39
CA THR A 208 -23.55 -23.74 6.68
C THR A 208 -23.41 -24.92 7.64
N GLY A 209 -24.55 -25.32 8.21
CA GLY A 209 -24.77 -26.66 8.75
C GLY A 209 -24.09 -27.01 10.09
N VAL A 210 -24.69 -28.00 10.75
CA VAL A 210 -24.10 -28.71 11.88
C VAL A 210 -23.36 -29.91 11.30
N VAL A 211 -22.11 -30.13 11.69
CA VAL A 211 -21.40 -31.36 11.34
C VAL A 211 -21.98 -32.49 12.19
N GLU A 212 -22.63 -33.47 11.57
CA GLU A 212 -23.34 -34.55 12.28
C GLU A 212 -22.48 -35.81 12.52
N GLN A 213 -21.31 -35.97 11.89
CA GLN A 213 -20.46 -37.16 12.06
C GLN A 213 -18.96 -36.85 12.08
N GLY A 214 -18.20 -37.61 12.89
CA GLY A 214 -16.74 -37.52 13.07
C GLY A 214 -16.31 -36.88 14.39
N ALA A 215 -15.01 -36.62 14.56
CA ALA A 215 -14.44 -35.94 15.75
C ALA A 215 -14.99 -34.51 15.97
N TYR A 216 -15.75 -34.00 14.99
CA TYR A 216 -16.34 -32.68 14.94
C TYR A 216 -17.89 -32.72 14.98
N ALA A 217 -18.48 -33.80 15.50
CA ALA A 217 -19.93 -33.88 15.68
C ALA A 217 -20.43 -32.79 16.66
N GLY A 218 -21.38 -31.95 16.24
CA GLY A 218 -21.97 -30.87 17.04
C GLY A 218 -21.38 -29.46 16.83
N PHE A 219 -20.43 -29.31 15.92
CA PHE A 219 -19.87 -28.00 15.55
C PHE A 219 -20.69 -27.34 14.44
N GLN A 220 -20.88 -26.02 14.52
CA GLN A 220 -21.41 -25.23 13.40
C GLN A 220 -20.26 -24.72 12.54
N ARG A 221 -20.38 -24.89 11.22
CA ARG A 221 -19.44 -24.32 10.25
C ARG A 221 -20.01 -23.01 9.70
N TYR A 222 -19.24 -21.94 9.84
CA TYR A 222 -19.53 -20.65 9.19
C TYR A 222 -18.52 -20.45 8.08
N VAL A 223 -18.99 -20.00 6.91
CA VAL A 223 -18.10 -19.55 5.85
C VAL A 223 -18.29 -18.06 5.70
N PHE A 224 -17.19 -17.33 5.80
CA PHE A 224 -17.19 -15.89 5.59
C PHE A 224 -16.58 -15.56 4.23
N ASN A 225 -17.26 -14.69 3.50
CA ASN A 225 -16.81 -14.21 2.21
C ASN A 225 -16.07 -12.88 2.38
N LEU A 226 -14.75 -12.92 2.30
CA LEU A 226 -13.93 -11.71 2.23
C LEU A 226 -13.94 -11.16 0.80
N ARG A 227 -14.19 -9.86 0.67
CA ARG A 227 -14.16 -9.16 -0.61
C ARG A 227 -13.69 -7.73 -0.44
N LEU A 228 -12.86 -7.25 -1.37
CA LEU A 228 -12.53 -5.82 -1.45
C LEU A 228 -13.78 -4.99 -1.74
N ASN A 229 -13.93 -3.86 -1.07
CA ASN A 229 -14.93 -2.86 -1.42
C ASN A 229 -14.39 -1.94 -2.56
N GLY A 230 -15.11 -0.87 -2.90
CA GLY A 230 -14.69 0.06 -3.95
C GLY A 230 -13.36 0.77 -3.64
N PHE A 231 -13.18 1.18 -2.38
CA PHE A 231 -11.96 1.83 -1.90
C PHE A 231 -10.77 0.86 -1.91
N GLY A 232 -10.95 -0.37 -1.39
CA GLY A 232 -9.92 -1.41 -1.42
C GLY A 232 -9.47 -1.78 -2.84
N ARG A 233 -10.41 -1.84 -3.81
CA ARG A 233 -10.05 -2.05 -5.22
C ARG A 233 -9.27 -0.88 -5.82
N LEU A 234 -9.66 0.36 -5.51
CA LEU A 234 -8.95 1.54 -5.97
C LEU A 234 -7.53 1.58 -5.40
N PHE A 235 -7.39 1.34 -4.09
CA PHE A 235 -6.10 1.22 -3.42
C PHE A 235 -5.23 0.17 -4.08
N TYR A 236 -5.73 -1.07 -4.19
CA TYR A 236 -4.98 -2.17 -4.79
C TYR A 236 -4.54 -1.86 -6.22
N ARG A 237 -5.41 -1.25 -7.04
CA ARG A 237 -5.06 -0.84 -8.40
C ARG A 237 -3.97 0.22 -8.46
N ALA A 238 -3.98 1.17 -7.52
CA ALA A 238 -2.98 2.25 -7.48
C ALA A 238 -1.59 1.75 -7.07
N VAL A 239 -1.53 0.71 -6.24
CA VAL A 239 -0.29 0.22 -5.62
C VAL A 239 0.21 -1.10 -6.21
N THR A 240 -0.44 -1.60 -7.26
CA THR A 240 0.00 -2.82 -7.94
C THR A 240 0.15 -2.61 -9.43
N ARG A 241 1.09 -3.37 -9.99
CA ARG A 241 1.36 -3.38 -11.42
C ARG A 241 0.26 -4.16 -12.13
N HIS A 242 -0.62 -3.45 -12.82
CA HIS A 242 -1.51 -4.07 -13.78
C HIS A 242 -0.80 -4.18 -15.14
N ASN A 243 -0.70 -5.40 -15.66
CA ASN A 243 -0.48 -5.55 -17.10
C ASN A 243 -1.77 -5.11 -17.79
N ASP A 244 -1.77 -3.88 -18.31
CA ASP A 244 -2.86 -3.33 -19.12
C ASP A 244 -2.92 -4.02 -20.49
N SER A 245 -3.05 -5.35 -20.51
CA SER A 245 -3.44 -6.12 -21.68
C SER A 245 -4.91 -6.52 -21.53
N GLY A 246 -5.80 -5.58 -21.82
CA GLY A 246 -7.07 -5.87 -22.48
C GLY A 246 -8.18 -6.54 -21.68
N ASP A 247 -8.42 -6.18 -20.42
CA ASP A 247 -9.70 -6.53 -19.78
C ASP A 247 -10.62 -5.31 -19.74
N LYS A 248 -11.43 -5.17 -20.81
CA LYS A 248 -12.62 -4.32 -20.76
C LYS A 248 -13.60 -5.02 -19.82
N PRO A 249 -14.21 -4.31 -18.86
CA PRO A 249 -15.27 -4.90 -18.06
C PRO A 249 -16.44 -5.28 -18.99
N SER A 250 -16.70 -6.59 -19.05
CA SER A 250 -17.94 -7.18 -19.57
C SER A 250 -19.11 -6.92 -18.62
#